data_AF-A0A653I416-F1
#
_entry.id   AF-A0A653I416-F1
#
_cell.length_a   1.000
_cell.length_b   1.000
_cell.length_c   1.000
_cell.angle_alpha   90.00
_cell.angle_beta   90.00
_cell.angle_gamma   90.00
#
_symmetry.space_group_name_H-M   'P 1'
#
loop_
_entity.id
_entity.type
_entity.pdbx_description
1 polymer ?
#
loop_
_entity_poly.entity_id
_entity_poly.type
_entity_poly.pdbx_seq_one_letter_code
_entity_poly.pdbx_strand_id
1 'polypeptide(L)'
;MWHPCAECTTTIRFIEAGSLHIQSSIPQVYSYTSFNQLEELLETTLQLNDIPVSCRKDGSRFSTPTLLASVLLEQLRHRQAIDFIQTGDMTSHLQPIYNIQDNTLFANEALLRAADHNVPMSPGILFSTASKMGLHSRLDQRAREEAIRATHHIGGTEKTFINFLPSTIYNPEYCLRHTFEIVERYNVDPSRLVFEVVETEKIEDVNHLKHVFEQYKKQGIQVALDDVGAGFSTLDMLTLLQPDYIKIDRSFISDCDTVAENEAFLRKARHLTKEMGIKILAEGIERQEELELCRQLGFDFGQGYLLGRPAPYAQFAKAQ
;
A
#
# COMPACT_ATOMS: atom_id res chain seq x y z
N MET A 1 4.57 -18.77 -19.88
CA MET A 1 3.71 -19.62 -19.03
C MET A 1 2.80 -18.66 -18.29
N TRP A 2 1.49 -18.76 -18.49
CA TRP A 2 0.48 -17.85 -17.95
C TRP A 2 0.46 -18.02 -16.42
N HIS A 3 0.94 -17.03 -15.64
CA HIS A 3 0.61 -16.96 -14.23
C HIS A 3 -0.71 -16.18 -14.15
N PRO A 4 -1.81 -16.81 -13.71
CA PRO A 4 -2.96 -16.03 -13.28
C PRO A 4 -2.51 -15.04 -12.20
N CYS A 5 -3.35 -14.07 -11.85
CA CYS A 5 -3.33 -13.34 -10.57
C CYS A 5 -3.48 -14.34 -9.39
N ALA A 6 -2.62 -15.37 -9.31
CA ALA A 6 -2.77 -16.52 -8.44
C ALA A 6 -2.76 -16.04 -6.99
N GLU A 7 -1.86 -15.10 -6.69
CA GLU A 7 -1.74 -14.41 -5.40
C GLU A 7 -3.00 -13.64 -4.98
N CYS A 8 -3.78 -13.11 -5.93
CA CYS A 8 -5.00 -12.34 -5.66
C CYS A 8 -6.12 -13.23 -5.11
N THR A 9 -6.07 -14.53 -5.41
CA THR A 9 -7.06 -15.53 -4.97
C THR A 9 -6.54 -16.51 -3.92
N THR A 10 -5.22 -16.55 -3.70
CA THR A 10 -4.60 -17.38 -2.67
C THR A 10 -5.21 -17.04 -1.32
N THR A 11 -5.86 -18.04 -0.72
CA THR A 11 -6.38 -17.93 0.64
C THR A 11 -5.61 -18.91 1.51
N ILE A 12 -4.80 -18.38 2.41
CA ILE A 12 -4.12 -19.12 3.46
C ILE A 12 -5.15 -19.44 4.54
N ARG A 13 -5.25 -20.71 4.90
CA ARG A 13 -6.18 -21.19 5.93
C ARG A 13 -5.42 -22.01 6.93
N PHE A 14 -5.67 -21.74 8.20
CA PHE A 14 -5.06 -22.44 9.31
C PHE A 14 -6.03 -23.46 9.92
N ILE A 15 -5.48 -24.51 10.51
CA ILE A 15 -6.23 -25.55 11.21
C ILE A 15 -5.72 -25.54 12.64
N GLU A 16 -6.55 -25.09 13.58
CA GLU A 16 -6.18 -24.95 15.01
C GLU A 16 -6.00 -26.29 15.72
N ALA A 17 -6.81 -27.28 15.35
CA ALA A 17 -6.74 -28.64 15.89
C ALA A 17 -6.90 -29.66 14.75
N GLY A 18 -6.03 -30.66 14.74
CA GLY A 18 -5.98 -31.68 13.69
C GLY A 18 -4.69 -32.48 13.73
N SER A 19 -4.17 -32.82 12.55
CA SER A 19 -2.93 -33.58 12.40
C SER A 19 -1.95 -32.91 11.46
N LEU A 20 -0.66 -32.88 11.85
CA LEU A 20 0.47 -32.50 11.03
C LEU A 20 0.99 -33.75 10.31
N HIS A 21 1.04 -33.70 8.99
CA HIS A 21 1.51 -34.78 8.11
C HIS A 21 2.87 -34.38 7.54
N ILE A 22 3.91 -35.11 7.91
CA ILE A 22 5.29 -34.90 7.43
C ILE A 22 5.54 -35.82 6.24
N GLN A 23 5.84 -35.24 5.08
CA GLN A 23 6.09 -35.95 3.83
C GLN A 23 7.60 -36.22 3.67
N SER A 24 8.08 -37.20 4.40
CA SER A 24 9.46 -37.70 4.28
C SER A 24 9.48 -39.10 3.66
N SER A 25 10.66 -39.72 3.56
CA SER A 25 10.82 -41.12 3.14
C SER A 25 10.03 -42.11 4.03
N ILE A 26 9.81 -41.75 5.29
CA ILE A 26 8.93 -42.47 6.23
C ILE A 26 7.89 -41.47 6.73
N PRO A 27 6.68 -41.42 6.14
CA PRO A 27 5.66 -40.47 6.52
C PRO A 27 5.31 -40.56 8.01
N GLN A 28 5.23 -39.42 8.67
CA GLN A 28 4.87 -39.31 10.08
C GLN A 28 3.65 -38.42 10.24
N VAL A 29 2.80 -38.74 11.22
CA VAL A 29 1.58 -37.98 11.52
C VAL A 29 1.52 -37.71 13.02
N TYR A 30 1.39 -36.43 13.37
CA TYR A 30 1.31 -35.96 14.75
C TYR A 30 -0.01 -35.23 14.97
N SER A 31 -0.76 -35.60 16.00
CA SER A 31 -1.98 -34.87 16.37
C SER A 31 -1.62 -33.65 17.20
N TYR A 32 -2.39 -32.58 17.04
CA TYR A 32 -2.26 -31.35 17.82
C TYR A 32 -3.64 -30.73 18.07
N THR A 33 -3.81 -30.05 19.19
CA THR A 33 -5.09 -29.46 19.61
C THR A 33 -5.06 -27.93 19.69
N SER A 34 -3.91 -27.30 19.44
CA SER A 34 -3.76 -25.85 19.43
C SER A 34 -2.64 -25.42 18.48
N PHE A 35 -2.65 -24.13 18.13
CA PHE A 35 -1.57 -23.53 17.34
C PHE A 35 -0.21 -23.58 18.04
N ASN A 36 -0.14 -23.45 19.37
CA ASN A 36 1.12 -23.55 20.11
C ASN A 36 1.73 -24.95 19.98
N GLN A 37 0.91 -26.00 20.06
CA GLN A 37 1.39 -27.37 19.85
C GLN A 37 1.84 -27.59 18.40
N LEU A 38 1.13 -27.01 17.42
CA LEU A 38 1.55 -27.07 16.02
C LEU A 38 2.90 -26.36 15.81
N GLU A 39 3.11 -25.22 16.45
CA GLU A 39 4.37 -24.47 16.41
C GLU A 39 5.53 -25.32 16.95
N GLU A 40 5.38 -25.91 18.13
CA GLU A 40 6.38 -26.81 18.73
C GLU A 40 6.73 -28.01 17.83
N LEU A 41 5.72 -28.61 17.19
CA LEU A 41 5.91 -29.71 16.24
C LEU A 41 6.69 -29.27 14.99
N LEU A 42 6.40 -28.08 14.46
CA LEU A 42 7.10 -27.52 13.31
C LEU A 42 8.54 -27.17 13.64
N GLU A 43 8.80 -26.57 14.81
CA GLU A 43 10.15 -26.29 15.29
C GLU A 43 10.97 -27.57 15.46
N THR A 44 10.37 -28.61 16.04
CA THR A 44 11.01 -29.93 16.17
C THR A 44 11.31 -30.54 14.79
N THR A 45 10.39 -30.40 13.84
CA THR A 45 10.58 -30.87 12.46
C THR A 45 11.78 -30.15 11.82
N LEU A 46 11.87 -28.83 11.98
CA LEU A 46 12.95 -28.01 11.45
C LEU A 46 14.33 -28.29 12.04
N GLN A 47 14.40 -28.71 13.31
CA GLN A 47 15.65 -29.16 13.92
C GLN A 47 16.22 -30.40 13.21
N LEU A 48 15.37 -31.23 12.62
CA LEU A 48 15.78 -32.40 11.86
C LEU A 48 16.12 -32.03 10.42
N ASN A 49 15.16 -31.45 9.69
CA ASN A 49 15.34 -30.96 8.32
C ASN A 49 14.13 -30.13 7.87
N ASP A 50 14.28 -29.25 6.89
CA ASP A 50 13.16 -28.50 6.32
C ASP A 50 12.41 -29.36 5.29
N ILE A 51 11.40 -30.09 5.77
CA ILE A 51 10.67 -31.11 5.01
C ILE A 51 9.27 -30.59 4.65
N PRO A 52 8.68 -31.02 3.51
CA PRO A 52 7.30 -30.71 3.20
C PRO A 52 6.32 -31.28 4.24
N VAL A 53 5.42 -30.44 4.69
CA VAL A 53 4.37 -30.73 5.67
C VAL A 53 3.01 -30.24 5.19
N SER A 54 1.95 -30.80 5.75
CA SER A 54 0.58 -30.29 5.59
C SER A 54 -0.23 -30.55 6.85
N CYS A 55 -1.21 -29.70 7.13
CA CYS A 55 -2.16 -29.92 8.22
C CYS A 55 -3.47 -30.47 7.67
N ARG A 56 -4.09 -31.39 8.40
CA ARG A 56 -5.41 -31.94 8.08
C ARG A 56 -6.35 -31.75 9.26
N LYS A 57 -7.58 -31.32 8.98
CA LYS A 57 -8.61 -31.14 10.00
C LYS A 57 -9.31 -32.47 10.27
N ASP A 58 -9.38 -32.85 11.53
CA ASP A 58 -10.02 -34.11 11.93
C ASP A 58 -11.51 -34.12 11.55
N GLY A 59 -11.99 -35.29 11.10
CA GLY A 59 -13.36 -35.44 10.61
C GLY A 59 -13.67 -34.69 9.30
N SER A 60 -12.67 -34.07 8.66
CA SER A 60 -12.84 -33.30 7.42
C SER A 60 -11.95 -33.83 6.28
N ARG A 61 -12.36 -33.53 5.05
CA ARG A 61 -11.53 -33.70 3.85
C ARG A 61 -10.61 -32.50 3.60
N PHE A 62 -10.73 -31.44 4.40
CA PHE A 62 -9.90 -30.25 4.27
C PHE A 62 -8.47 -30.50 4.78
N SER A 63 -7.49 -30.21 3.92
CA SER A 63 -6.08 -30.14 4.25
C SER A 63 -5.50 -28.82 3.74
N THR A 64 -4.48 -28.30 4.43
CA THR A 64 -3.68 -27.20 3.90
C THR A 64 -2.87 -27.68 2.69
N PRO A 65 -2.42 -26.76 1.82
CA PRO A 65 -1.39 -27.08 0.84
C PRO A 65 -0.15 -27.68 1.51
N THR A 66 0.56 -28.51 0.77
CA THR A 66 1.89 -28.99 1.18
C THR A 66 2.90 -27.87 1.01
N LEU A 67 3.57 -27.50 2.10
CA LEU A 67 4.57 -26.44 2.17
C LEU A 67 5.80 -26.95 2.93
N LEU A 68 6.94 -26.31 2.78
CA LEU A 68 8.07 -26.55 3.70
C LEU A 68 7.67 -26.22 5.14
N ALA A 69 8.21 -26.97 6.11
CA ALA A 69 7.95 -26.75 7.53
C ALA A 69 8.29 -25.32 7.95
N SER A 70 9.37 -24.75 7.39
CA SER A 70 9.80 -23.36 7.62
C SER A 70 8.75 -22.35 7.18
N VAL A 71 8.16 -22.57 5.99
CA VAL A 71 7.14 -21.70 5.41
C VAL A 71 5.84 -21.76 6.22
N LEU A 72 5.40 -22.96 6.61
CA LEU A 72 4.19 -23.11 7.42
C LEU A 72 4.37 -22.50 8.82
N LEU A 73 5.54 -22.67 9.42
CA LEU A 73 5.87 -22.05 10.72
C LEU A 73 5.84 -20.53 10.64
N GLU A 74 6.46 -19.95 9.60
CA GLU A 74 6.48 -18.51 9.41
C GLU A 74 5.06 -17.95 9.16
N GLN A 75 4.23 -18.67 8.38
CA GLN A 75 2.82 -18.34 8.21
C GLN A 75 2.06 -18.41 9.55
N LEU A 76 2.31 -19.43 10.36
CA LEU A 76 1.65 -19.61 11.65
C LEU A 76 1.97 -18.47 12.63
N ARG A 77 3.24 -18.04 12.68
CA ARG A 77 3.70 -16.91 13.51
C ARG A 77 3.08 -15.58 13.10
N HIS A 78 2.76 -15.41 11.82
CA HIS A 78 2.09 -14.22 11.29
C HIS A 78 0.59 -14.41 11.06
N ARG A 79 0.00 -15.50 11.61
CA ARG A 79 -1.39 -15.89 11.35
C ARG A 79 -2.40 -14.76 11.54
N GLN A 80 -2.29 -14.00 12.64
CA GLN A 80 -3.24 -12.92 12.93
C GLN A 80 -3.23 -11.84 11.83
N ALA A 81 -2.05 -11.46 11.35
CA ALA A 81 -1.90 -10.48 10.28
C ALA A 81 -2.38 -11.06 8.94
N ILE A 82 -2.09 -12.33 8.64
CA ILE A 82 -2.61 -13.04 7.45
C ILE A 82 -4.15 -13.06 7.45
N ASP A 83 -4.76 -13.49 8.56
CA ASP A 83 -6.22 -13.53 8.72
C ASP A 83 -6.81 -12.11 8.55
N PHE A 84 -6.14 -11.09 9.11
CA PHE A 84 -6.54 -9.70 8.98
C PHE A 84 -6.44 -9.16 7.53
N ILE A 85 -5.33 -9.41 6.83
CA ILE A 85 -5.17 -9.06 5.41
C ILE A 85 -6.26 -9.72 4.56
N GLN A 86 -6.65 -10.95 4.91
CA GLN A 86 -7.63 -11.67 4.10
C GLN A 86 -9.07 -11.22 4.33
N THR A 87 -9.46 -10.95 5.58
CA THR A 87 -10.86 -10.76 5.98
C THR A 87 -11.10 -9.71 7.07
N GLY A 88 -10.06 -9.18 7.71
CA GLY A 88 -10.21 -8.22 8.82
C GLY A 88 -10.76 -6.87 8.37
N ASP A 89 -11.55 -6.20 9.20
CA ASP A 89 -12.17 -4.93 8.85
C ASP A 89 -11.15 -3.80 8.77
N MET A 90 -11.09 -3.14 7.62
CA MET A 90 -10.18 -2.05 7.32
C MET A 90 -10.95 -0.75 7.11
N THR A 91 -10.28 0.37 7.36
CA THR A 91 -10.82 1.71 7.13
C THR A 91 -9.74 2.64 6.59
N SER A 92 -10.12 3.68 5.85
CA SER A 92 -9.19 4.76 5.47
C SER A 92 -9.17 5.85 6.53
N HIS A 93 -7.97 6.20 6.98
CA HIS A 93 -7.71 7.53 7.52
C HIS A 93 -7.33 8.45 6.37
N LEU A 94 -7.77 9.70 6.43
CA LEU A 94 -7.49 10.73 5.46
C LEU A 94 -6.54 11.74 6.07
N GLN A 95 -5.44 12.03 5.38
CA GLN A 95 -4.57 13.14 5.71
C GLN A 95 -4.77 14.28 4.69
N PRO A 96 -5.06 15.51 5.13
CA PRO A 96 -5.36 16.59 4.20
C PRO A 96 -4.11 17.09 3.47
N ILE A 97 -4.29 17.41 2.20
CA ILE A 97 -3.33 18.05 1.31
C ILE A 97 -3.88 19.42 0.96
N TYR A 98 -3.11 20.47 1.26
CA TYR A 98 -3.53 21.85 1.02
C TYR A 98 -2.80 22.46 -0.16
N ASN A 99 -3.49 23.33 -0.89
CA ASN A 99 -2.83 24.33 -1.71
C ASN A 99 -2.09 25.31 -0.78
N ILE A 100 -0.78 25.36 -0.88
CA ILE A 100 0.04 26.12 0.07
C ILE A 100 -0.02 27.64 -0.16
N GLN A 101 -0.50 28.07 -1.33
CA GLN A 101 -0.56 29.47 -1.70
C GLN A 101 -1.77 30.17 -1.07
N ASP A 102 -2.92 29.48 -1.03
CA ASP A 102 -4.19 30.04 -0.53
C ASP A 102 -4.77 29.29 0.69
N ASN A 103 -4.08 28.26 1.17
CA ASN A 103 -4.47 27.40 2.29
C ASN A 103 -5.84 26.73 2.11
N THR A 104 -6.25 26.46 0.86
CA THR A 104 -7.47 25.71 0.57
C THR A 104 -7.22 24.21 0.56
N LEU A 105 -8.18 23.43 1.05
CA LEU A 105 -8.12 21.97 0.99
C LEU A 105 -8.20 21.53 -0.48
N PHE A 106 -7.16 20.86 -0.96
CA PHE A 106 -7.08 20.40 -2.35
C PHE A 106 -7.46 18.92 -2.47
N ALA A 107 -6.89 18.09 -1.61
CA ALA A 107 -7.04 16.65 -1.66
C ALA A 107 -6.87 16.03 -0.27
N ASN A 108 -7.03 14.71 -0.19
CA ASN A 108 -6.64 13.93 0.97
C ASN A 108 -5.85 12.70 0.52
N GLU A 109 -4.83 12.29 1.28
CA GLU A 109 -4.21 10.98 1.10
C GLU A 109 -4.95 9.92 1.92
N ALA A 110 -5.29 8.80 1.27
CA ALA A 110 -5.94 7.67 1.91
C ALA A 110 -4.91 6.68 2.50
N LEU A 111 -4.91 6.60 3.82
CA LEU A 111 -3.99 5.80 4.60
C LEU A 111 -4.76 4.65 5.27
N LEU A 112 -4.48 3.41 4.84
CA LEU A 112 -5.15 2.21 5.36
C LEU A 112 -4.90 2.03 6.85
N ARG A 113 -5.94 1.71 7.62
CA ARG A 113 -5.88 1.36 9.04
C ARG A 113 -6.79 0.18 9.34
N ALA A 114 -6.56 -0.48 10.46
CA ALA A 114 -7.57 -1.34 11.05
C ALA A 114 -8.77 -0.50 11.48
N ALA A 115 -9.99 -1.01 11.25
CA ALA A 115 -11.21 -0.30 11.62
C ALA A 115 -11.36 -0.13 13.14
N ASP A 116 -10.99 -1.16 13.90
CA ASP A 116 -10.87 -1.11 15.35
C ASP A 116 -9.43 -0.76 15.75
N HIS A 117 -9.24 0.35 16.45
CA HIS A 117 -7.94 0.80 16.91
C HIS A 117 -7.32 -0.11 17.99
N ASN A 118 -8.11 -0.99 18.62
CA ASN A 118 -7.62 -1.96 19.59
C ASN A 118 -6.98 -3.19 18.93
N VAL A 119 -7.24 -3.39 17.63
CA VAL A 119 -6.59 -4.43 16.86
C VAL A 119 -5.15 -3.97 16.56
N PRO A 120 -4.12 -4.71 17.01
CA PRO A 120 -2.72 -4.29 16.90
C PRO A 120 -2.15 -4.53 15.48
N MET A 121 -2.89 -4.11 14.46
CA MET A 121 -2.54 -4.25 13.05
C MET A 121 -2.16 -2.89 12.48
N SER A 122 -0.89 -2.51 12.68
CA SER A 122 -0.34 -1.32 12.05
C SER A 122 -0.13 -1.55 10.55
N PRO A 123 -0.15 -0.49 9.72
CA PRO A 123 0.16 -0.63 8.29
C PRO A 123 1.50 -1.33 8.05
N GLY A 124 2.54 -1.01 8.84
CA GLY A 124 3.85 -1.66 8.73
C GLY A 124 3.80 -3.18 8.96
N ILE A 125 3.02 -3.66 9.94
CA ILE A 125 2.81 -5.11 10.15
C ILE A 125 2.10 -5.73 8.96
N LEU A 126 1.07 -5.06 8.43
CA LEU A 126 0.28 -5.58 7.31
C LEU A 126 1.10 -5.68 6.03
N PHE A 127 1.78 -4.61 5.62
CA PHE A 127 2.61 -4.60 4.40
C PHE A 127 3.82 -5.54 4.51
N SER A 128 4.50 -5.59 5.67
CA SER A 128 5.61 -6.53 5.86
C SER A 128 5.16 -8.00 5.84
N THR A 129 4.02 -8.31 6.47
CA THR A 129 3.42 -9.66 6.42
C THR A 129 2.98 -9.99 5.00
N ALA A 130 2.31 -9.06 4.32
CA ALA A 130 1.85 -9.27 2.95
C ALA A 130 3.01 -9.60 2.01
N SER A 131 4.16 -8.95 2.20
CA SER A 131 5.40 -9.22 1.48
C SER A 131 5.93 -10.62 1.67
N LYS A 132 6.11 -11.01 2.93
CA LYS A 132 6.65 -12.33 3.26
C LYS A 132 5.73 -13.47 2.84
N MET A 133 4.41 -13.22 2.79
CA MET A 133 3.39 -14.26 2.60
C MET A 133 2.78 -14.31 1.19
N GLY A 134 3.21 -13.43 0.27
CA GLY A 134 2.62 -13.35 -1.07
C GLY A 134 1.17 -12.86 -1.07
N LEU A 135 0.81 -11.99 -0.12
CA LEU A 135 -0.53 -11.40 0.01
C LEU A 135 -0.57 -9.92 -0.40
N HIS A 136 0.51 -9.39 -0.98
CA HIS A 136 0.62 -8.00 -1.44
C HIS A 136 -0.53 -7.58 -2.33
N SER A 137 -0.77 -8.34 -3.40
CA SER A 137 -1.85 -8.06 -4.35
C SER A 137 -3.22 -7.98 -3.67
N ARG A 138 -3.45 -8.82 -2.65
CA ARG A 138 -4.70 -8.83 -1.89
C ARG A 138 -4.82 -7.61 -0.97
N LEU A 139 -3.77 -7.28 -0.22
CA LEU A 139 -3.78 -6.12 0.67
C LEU A 139 -3.97 -4.82 -0.11
N ASP A 140 -3.23 -4.67 -1.21
CA ASP A 140 -3.26 -3.52 -2.11
C ASP A 140 -4.62 -3.33 -2.79
N GLN A 141 -5.24 -4.42 -3.29
CA GLN A 141 -6.62 -4.38 -3.81
C GLN A 141 -7.62 -3.90 -2.76
N ARG A 142 -7.53 -4.43 -1.53
CA ARG A 142 -8.42 -4.03 -0.43
C ARG A 142 -8.19 -2.58 0.01
N ALA A 143 -6.94 -2.12 0.00
CA ALA A 143 -6.60 -0.74 0.30
C ALA A 143 -7.21 0.22 -0.72
N ARG A 144 -7.09 -0.09 -2.02
CA ARG A 144 -7.73 0.69 -3.09
C ARG A 144 -9.25 0.72 -2.96
N GLU A 145 -9.86 -0.43 -2.72
CA GLU A 145 -11.32 -0.53 -2.56
C GLU A 145 -11.82 0.34 -1.42
N GLU A 146 -11.15 0.26 -0.26
CA GLU A 146 -11.50 1.06 0.92
C GLU A 146 -11.28 2.56 0.68
N ALA A 147 -10.20 2.95 0.00
CA ALA A 147 -9.95 4.34 -0.35
C ALA A 147 -11.00 4.92 -1.29
N ILE A 148 -11.40 4.17 -2.34
CA ILE A 148 -12.48 4.60 -3.26
C ILE A 148 -13.81 4.71 -2.52
N ARG A 149 -14.10 3.75 -1.64
CA ARG A 149 -15.28 3.79 -0.78
C ARG A 149 -15.26 5.03 0.11
N ALA A 150 -14.12 5.38 0.71
CA ALA A 150 -13.97 6.58 1.52
C ALA A 150 -14.20 7.86 0.69
N THR A 151 -13.65 7.96 -0.54
CA THR A 151 -13.87 9.09 -1.47
C THR A 151 -15.34 9.31 -1.79
N HIS A 152 -16.10 8.23 -1.98
CA HIS A 152 -17.55 8.31 -2.14
C HIS A 152 -18.22 8.90 -0.89
N HIS A 153 -17.90 8.37 0.30
CA HIS A 153 -18.53 8.78 1.56
C HIS A 153 -18.25 10.22 1.94
N ILE A 154 -17.04 10.72 1.69
CA ILE A 154 -16.71 12.11 2.03
C ILE A 154 -17.43 13.14 1.15
N GLY A 155 -17.84 12.74 -0.06
CA GLY A 155 -18.46 13.64 -1.04
C GLY A 155 -17.52 14.76 -1.47
N GLY A 156 -18.08 15.88 -1.95
CA GLY A 156 -17.30 17.06 -2.35
C GLY A 156 -16.56 16.92 -3.68
N THR A 157 -15.59 17.82 -3.90
CA THR A 157 -14.82 17.94 -5.15
C THR A 157 -13.33 17.70 -4.95
N GLU A 158 -12.88 17.56 -3.70
CA GLU A 158 -11.51 17.28 -3.34
C GLU A 158 -11.07 15.92 -3.88
N LYS A 159 -9.79 15.83 -4.23
CA LYS A 159 -9.19 14.59 -4.71
C LYS A 159 -8.84 13.64 -3.57
N THR A 160 -8.64 12.37 -3.90
CA THR A 160 -8.10 11.36 -3.02
C THR A 160 -6.87 10.73 -3.65
N PHE A 161 -5.74 10.84 -2.94
CA PHE A 161 -4.49 10.15 -3.28
C PHE A 161 -4.55 8.74 -2.71
N ILE A 162 -4.26 7.75 -3.55
CA ILE A 162 -4.39 6.33 -3.26
C ILE A 162 -3.10 5.63 -3.64
N ASN A 163 -2.41 5.14 -2.62
CA ASN A 163 -1.24 4.29 -2.74
C ASN A 163 -1.54 3.01 -3.54
N PHE A 164 -0.62 2.64 -4.45
CA PHE A 164 -0.61 1.34 -5.09
C PHE A 164 0.80 0.78 -5.27
N LEU A 165 0.88 -0.55 -5.37
CA LEU A 165 2.11 -1.29 -5.62
C LEU A 165 2.19 -1.69 -7.12
N PRO A 166 3.13 -1.18 -7.93
CA PRO A 166 3.25 -1.59 -9.33
C PRO A 166 3.53 -3.08 -9.51
N SER A 167 4.27 -3.72 -8.58
CA SER A 167 4.58 -5.14 -8.62
C SER A 167 3.36 -6.06 -8.54
N THR A 168 2.22 -5.58 -8.00
CA THR A 168 0.98 -6.36 -7.92
C THR A 168 0.15 -6.28 -9.21
N ILE A 169 0.52 -5.40 -10.14
CA ILE A 169 -0.22 -5.10 -11.37
C ILE A 169 0.54 -5.69 -12.57
N TYR A 170 0.59 -7.02 -12.69
CA TYR A 170 1.32 -7.69 -13.78
C TYR A 170 0.75 -7.44 -15.18
N ASN A 171 -0.57 -7.43 -15.30
CA ASN A 171 -1.28 -7.10 -16.54
C ASN A 171 -2.25 -5.95 -16.22
N PRO A 172 -1.90 -4.70 -16.54
CA PRO A 172 -2.69 -3.54 -16.16
C PRO A 172 -4.14 -3.60 -16.65
N GLU A 173 -4.40 -4.07 -17.87
CA GLU A 173 -5.75 -4.21 -18.42
C GLU A 173 -6.65 -5.20 -17.65
N TYR A 174 -6.04 -6.23 -17.05
CA TYR A 174 -6.76 -7.24 -16.29
C TYR A 174 -6.82 -6.88 -14.80
N CYS A 175 -5.69 -6.57 -14.20
CA CYS A 175 -5.55 -6.32 -12.76
C CYS A 175 -6.31 -5.06 -12.31
N LEU A 176 -6.35 -4.01 -13.14
CA LEU A 176 -7.04 -2.76 -12.80
C LEU A 176 -8.55 -2.78 -13.07
N ARG A 177 -9.05 -3.80 -13.78
CA ARG A 177 -10.48 -3.90 -14.09
C ARG A 177 -11.34 -3.85 -12.83
N HIS A 178 -10.94 -4.57 -11.79
CA HIS A 178 -11.65 -4.56 -10.52
C HIS A 178 -11.65 -3.17 -9.86
N THR A 179 -10.53 -2.45 -9.93
CA THR A 179 -10.47 -1.06 -9.45
C THR A 179 -11.50 -0.20 -10.17
N PHE A 180 -11.59 -0.29 -11.51
CA PHE A 180 -12.55 0.49 -12.29
C PHE A 180 -14.00 0.09 -12.02
N GLU A 181 -14.28 -1.21 -11.87
CA GLU A 181 -15.60 -1.71 -11.44
C GLU A 181 -16.01 -1.15 -10.06
N ILE A 182 -15.06 -0.99 -9.13
CA ILE A 182 -15.32 -0.37 -7.83
C ILE A 182 -15.61 1.13 -7.98
N VAL A 183 -14.83 1.85 -8.78
CA VAL A 183 -15.07 3.29 -9.06
C VAL A 183 -16.47 3.51 -9.63
N GLU A 184 -16.88 2.69 -10.61
CA GLU A 184 -18.22 2.71 -11.18
C GLU A 184 -19.30 2.35 -10.14
N ARG A 185 -19.09 1.28 -9.36
CA ARG A 185 -20.03 0.82 -8.33
C ARG A 185 -20.34 1.89 -7.30
N TYR A 186 -19.32 2.64 -6.86
CA TYR A 186 -19.49 3.74 -5.91
C TYR A 186 -19.79 5.09 -6.60
N ASN A 187 -19.91 5.12 -7.93
CA ASN A 187 -20.18 6.33 -8.71
C ASN A 187 -19.24 7.49 -8.35
N VAL A 188 -17.95 7.18 -8.21
CA VAL A 188 -16.90 8.18 -7.92
C VAL A 188 -16.43 8.76 -9.24
N ASP A 189 -16.37 10.09 -9.36
CA ASP A 189 -15.75 10.76 -10.49
C ASP A 189 -14.26 10.37 -10.58
N PRO A 190 -13.81 9.70 -11.65
CA PRO A 190 -12.41 9.27 -11.79
C PRO A 190 -11.39 10.41 -11.67
N SER A 191 -11.77 11.63 -12.05
CA SER A 191 -10.90 12.81 -11.95
C SER A 191 -10.62 13.22 -10.50
N ARG A 192 -11.36 12.68 -9.53
CA ARG A 192 -11.08 12.85 -8.10
C ARG A 192 -10.03 11.88 -7.59
N LEU A 193 -9.61 10.89 -8.37
CA LEU A 193 -8.67 9.87 -7.93
C LEU A 193 -7.27 10.17 -8.46
N VAL A 194 -6.29 10.10 -7.57
CA VAL A 194 -4.87 10.17 -7.91
C VAL A 194 -4.21 8.89 -7.39
N PHE A 195 -3.67 8.06 -8.28
CA PHE A 195 -2.95 6.85 -7.87
C PHE A 195 -1.46 7.13 -7.77
N GLU A 196 -0.89 6.88 -6.59
CA GLU A 196 0.52 7.15 -6.30
C GLU A 196 1.31 5.86 -6.10
N VAL A 197 2.50 5.82 -6.68
CA VAL A 197 3.43 4.69 -6.54
C VAL A 197 4.16 4.84 -5.21
N VAL A 198 4.06 3.84 -4.33
CA VAL A 198 4.74 3.86 -3.03
C VAL A 198 6.27 3.75 -3.14
N GLU A 199 7.01 4.34 -2.19
CA GLU A 199 8.49 4.37 -2.17
C GLU A 199 9.18 3.00 -2.18
N THR A 200 8.60 2.02 -1.47
CA THR A 200 9.26 0.73 -1.22
C THR A 200 9.41 -0.12 -2.49
N GLU A 201 8.75 0.29 -3.57
CA GLU A 201 8.75 -0.43 -4.84
C GLU A 201 9.95 0.01 -5.68
N LYS A 202 10.93 -0.88 -5.79
CA LYS A 202 12.00 -0.73 -6.76
C LYS A 202 11.38 -0.74 -8.16
N ILE A 203 11.51 0.38 -8.87
CA ILE A 203 11.07 0.49 -10.25
C ILE A 203 12.06 -0.29 -11.14
N GLU A 204 11.81 -1.58 -11.33
CA GLU A 204 12.66 -2.42 -12.17
C GLU A 204 12.33 -2.28 -13.66
N ASP A 205 11.06 -2.06 -13.99
CA ASP A 205 10.57 -1.87 -15.34
C ASP A 205 9.77 -0.56 -15.45
N VAL A 206 10.44 0.48 -15.92
CA VAL A 206 9.84 1.81 -16.16
C VAL A 206 8.77 1.75 -17.24
N ASN A 207 8.93 0.90 -18.26
CA ASN A 207 7.93 0.78 -19.33
C ASN A 207 6.64 0.13 -18.81
N HIS A 208 6.78 -0.87 -17.93
CA HIS A 208 5.64 -1.47 -17.26
C HIS A 208 4.89 -0.44 -16.40
N LEU A 209 5.60 0.32 -15.56
CA LEU A 209 4.98 1.38 -14.76
C LEU A 209 4.30 2.45 -15.64
N LYS A 210 4.92 2.83 -16.75
CA LYS A 210 4.31 3.73 -17.72
C LYS A 210 3.00 3.16 -18.28
N HIS A 211 2.98 1.86 -18.61
CA HIS A 211 1.76 1.19 -19.07
C HIS A 211 0.66 1.19 -18.01
N VAL A 212 1.00 0.98 -16.74
CA VAL A 212 0.07 1.12 -15.59
C VAL A 212 -0.51 2.53 -15.54
N PHE A 213 0.33 3.57 -15.63
CA PHE A 213 -0.10 4.97 -15.64
C PHE A 213 -1.02 5.29 -16.82
N GLU A 214 -0.71 4.78 -18.01
CA GLU A 214 -1.55 4.96 -19.20
C GLU A 214 -2.94 4.34 -19.01
N GLN A 215 -3.06 3.17 -18.35
CA GLN A 215 -4.37 2.58 -18.07
C GLN A 215 -5.20 3.42 -17.09
N TYR A 216 -4.58 3.97 -16.04
CA TYR A 216 -5.28 4.90 -15.14
C TYR A 216 -5.73 6.16 -15.89
N LYS A 217 -4.83 6.80 -16.63
CA LYS A 217 -5.13 8.03 -17.39
C LYS A 217 -6.24 7.84 -18.43
N LYS A 218 -6.33 6.67 -19.08
CA LYS A 218 -7.43 6.34 -20.00
C LYS A 218 -8.81 6.37 -19.34
N GLN A 219 -8.89 6.14 -18.02
CA GLN A 219 -10.12 6.22 -17.24
C GLN A 219 -10.37 7.62 -16.65
N GLY A 220 -9.54 8.62 -16.97
CA GLY A 220 -9.63 9.96 -16.39
C GLY A 220 -9.04 10.07 -14.98
N ILE A 221 -8.35 9.04 -14.52
CA ILE A 221 -7.66 8.97 -13.23
C ILE A 221 -6.25 9.55 -13.38
N GLN A 222 -5.83 10.37 -12.42
CA GLN A 222 -4.50 10.97 -12.41
C GLN A 222 -3.49 10.09 -11.67
N VAL A 223 -2.21 10.35 -11.87
CA VAL A 223 -1.13 9.57 -11.24
C VAL A 223 -0.07 10.44 -10.60
N ALA A 224 0.56 9.92 -9.55
CA ALA A 224 1.64 10.56 -8.84
C ALA A 224 2.85 9.65 -8.66
N LEU A 225 4.02 10.25 -8.50
CA LEU A 225 5.20 9.58 -7.95
C LEU A 225 5.41 10.04 -6.52
N ASP A 226 5.47 9.10 -5.59
CA ASP A 226 5.71 9.36 -4.19
C ASP A 226 7.21 9.39 -3.86
N ASP A 227 7.54 10.05 -2.74
CA ASP A 227 8.88 10.12 -2.13
C ASP A 227 10.03 10.47 -3.09
N VAL A 228 9.79 11.40 -4.02
CA VAL A 228 10.81 11.82 -4.98
C VAL A 228 11.98 12.50 -4.27
N GLY A 229 13.17 11.98 -4.53
CA GLY A 229 14.43 12.39 -3.89
C GLY A 229 15.00 11.31 -2.97
N ALA A 230 14.14 10.43 -2.44
CA ALA A 230 14.53 9.27 -1.66
C ALA A 230 14.35 7.96 -2.45
N GLY A 231 15.01 6.89 -2.02
CA GLY A 231 14.82 5.55 -2.58
C GLY A 231 15.08 5.45 -4.09
N PHE A 232 14.09 4.96 -4.84
CA PHE A 232 14.17 4.68 -6.28
C PHE A 232 13.50 5.76 -7.15
N SER A 233 12.73 6.68 -6.55
CA SER A 233 12.03 7.77 -7.23
C SER A 233 12.96 8.97 -7.40
N THR A 234 13.61 9.07 -8.55
CA THR A 234 14.52 10.19 -8.86
C THR A 234 13.87 11.23 -9.76
N LEU A 235 14.42 12.46 -9.78
CA LEU A 235 13.97 13.52 -10.69
C LEU A 235 14.07 13.10 -12.18
N ASP A 236 14.98 12.19 -12.53
CA ASP A 236 15.14 11.70 -13.90
C ASP A 236 13.92 10.88 -14.36
N MET A 237 13.22 10.22 -13.42
CA MET A 237 12.02 9.42 -13.71
C MET A 237 10.85 10.25 -14.23
N LEU A 238 10.80 11.54 -13.90
CA LEU A 238 9.74 12.45 -14.34
C LEU A 238 9.71 12.51 -15.88
N THR A 239 10.87 12.56 -16.52
CA THR A 239 10.98 12.66 -17.98
C THR A 239 10.43 11.42 -18.68
N LEU A 240 10.61 10.25 -18.05
CA LEU A 240 10.21 8.96 -18.57
C LEU A 240 8.72 8.68 -18.35
N LEU A 241 8.21 9.01 -17.15
CA LEU A 241 6.87 8.65 -16.70
C LEU A 241 5.82 9.76 -16.89
N GLN A 242 6.23 11.02 -16.86
CA GLN A 242 5.37 12.21 -16.98
C GLN A 242 4.09 12.11 -16.10
N PRO A 243 4.24 11.96 -14.76
CA PRO A 243 3.10 11.90 -13.86
C PRO A 243 2.37 13.25 -13.79
N ASP A 244 1.15 13.27 -13.26
CA ASP A 244 0.41 14.51 -13.03
C ASP A 244 0.95 15.25 -11.79
N TYR A 245 1.38 14.49 -10.78
CA TYR A 245 1.91 14.97 -9.52
C TYR A 245 3.23 14.30 -9.16
N ILE A 246 4.06 15.00 -8.39
CA ILE A 246 5.11 14.37 -7.58
C ILE A 246 4.96 14.83 -6.14
N LYS A 247 5.36 13.96 -5.22
CA LYS A 247 5.47 14.26 -3.80
C LYS A 247 6.95 14.20 -3.42
N ILE A 248 7.45 15.28 -2.83
CA ILE A 248 8.85 15.37 -2.39
C ILE A 248 8.94 14.79 -0.99
N ASP A 249 9.81 13.78 -0.84
CA ASP A 249 10.02 13.08 0.42
C ASP A 249 10.37 14.03 1.56
N ARG A 250 9.89 13.67 2.75
CA ARG A 250 10.09 14.42 4.00
C ARG A 250 11.57 14.68 4.29
N SER A 251 12.51 13.83 3.89
CA SER A 251 13.95 14.05 4.18
C SER A 251 14.51 15.32 3.53
N PHE A 252 13.93 15.76 2.41
CA PHE A 252 14.28 17.03 1.76
C PHE A 252 13.47 18.21 2.27
N ILE A 253 12.30 17.98 2.87
CA ILE A 253 11.45 19.02 3.44
C ILE A 253 11.87 19.37 4.88
N SER A 254 12.29 18.36 5.65
CA SER A 254 12.71 18.55 7.03
C SER A 254 13.90 19.50 7.10
N ASP A 255 13.76 20.56 7.90
CA ASP A 255 14.77 21.60 8.11
C ASP A 255 15.29 22.27 6.81
N CYS A 256 14.51 22.22 5.72
CA CYS A 256 14.90 22.77 4.42
C CYS A 256 15.18 24.28 4.44
N ASP A 257 14.67 25.00 5.43
CA ASP A 257 14.92 26.42 5.68
C ASP A 257 16.33 26.71 6.22
N THR A 258 17.01 25.69 6.75
CA THR A 258 18.34 25.83 7.37
C THR A 258 19.42 25.00 6.68
N VAL A 259 19.03 23.95 5.95
CA VAL A 259 19.94 23.06 5.23
C VAL A 259 20.00 23.47 3.75
N ALA A 260 21.10 24.12 3.35
CA ALA A 260 21.27 24.67 2.01
C ALA A 260 21.19 23.61 0.90
N GLU A 261 21.65 22.39 1.15
CA GLU A 261 21.58 21.27 0.22
C GLU A 261 20.12 20.86 -0.07
N ASN A 262 19.27 20.82 0.97
CA ASN A 262 17.85 20.54 0.85
C ASN A 262 17.16 21.65 0.05
N GLU A 263 17.36 22.91 0.41
CA GLU A 263 16.82 24.05 -0.36
C GLU A 263 17.22 24.00 -1.83
N ALA A 264 18.50 23.72 -2.13
CA ALA A 264 19.00 23.63 -3.50
C ALA A 264 18.32 22.49 -4.29
N PHE A 265 18.10 21.34 -3.65
CA PHE A 265 17.33 20.25 -4.24
C PHE A 265 15.88 20.67 -4.54
N LEU A 266 15.19 21.28 -3.58
CA LEU A 266 13.80 21.74 -3.75
C LEU A 266 13.68 22.76 -4.89
N ARG A 267 14.62 23.70 -5.00
CA ARG A 267 14.70 24.66 -6.13
C ARG A 267 14.81 23.95 -7.47
N LYS A 268 15.71 22.96 -7.56
CA LYS A 268 15.90 22.15 -8.78
C LYS A 268 14.64 21.36 -9.13
N ALA A 269 14.05 20.67 -8.16
CA ALA A 269 12.83 19.89 -8.34
C ALA A 269 11.67 20.78 -8.81
N ARG A 270 11.52 21.97 -8.20
CA ARG A 270 10.48 22.91 -8.60
C ARG A 270 10.66 23.45 -10.02
N HIS A 271 11.89 23.79 -10.38
CA HIS A 271 12.21 24.28 -11.72
C HIS A 271 11.84 23.22 -12.78
N LEU A 272 12.29 21.98 -12.60
CA LEU A 272 12.02 20.88 -13.52
C LEU A 272 10.51 20.60 -13.65
N THR A 273 9.80 20.47 -12.53
CA THR A 273 8.34 20.22 -12.55
C THR A 273 7.57 21.34 -13.25
N LYS A 274 7.98 22.60 -13.08
CA LYS A 274 7.37 23.74 -13.77
C LYS A 274 7.55 23.67 -15.28
N GLU A 275 8.75 23.34 -15.76
CA GLU A 275 9.03 23.19 -17.20
C GLU A 275 8.21 22.06 -17.83
N MET A 276 7.96 20.99 -17.07
CA MET A 276 7.22 19.82 -17.52
C MET A 276 5.70 19.91 -17.33
N GLY A 277 5.21 20.95 -16.65
CA GLY A 277 3.78 21.07 -16.31
C GLY A 277 3.32 20.09 -15.22
N ILE A 278 4.25 19.51 -14.46
CA ILE A 278 3.98 18.58 -13.36
C ILE A 278 3.71 19.38 -12.08
N LYS A 279 2.73 18.93 -11.28
CA LYS A 279 2.40 19.52 -9.99
C LYS A 279 3.29 18.97 -8.88
N ILE A 280 3.77 19.84 -8.00
CA ILE A 280 4.70 19.46 -6.93
C ILE A 280 4.06 19.62 -5.56
N LEU A 281 4.23 18.60 -4.72
CA LEU A 281 3.75 18.54 -3.34
C LEU A 281 4.94 18.36 -2.39
N ALA A 282 4.95 19.09 -1.27
CA ALA A 282 5.93 18.91 -0.18
C ALA A 282 5.34 18.05 0.94
N GLU A 283 6.02 16.96 1.30
CA GLU A 283 5.57 16.07 2.38
C GLU A 283 6.24 16.32 3.72
N GLY A 284 5.55 15.93 4.79
CA GLY A 284 6.13 15.96 6.13
C GLY A 284 6.41 17.36 6.64
N ILE A 285 5.67 18.37 6.19
CA ILE A 285 5.77 19.74 6.72
C ILE A 285 5.34 19.74 8.20
N GLU A 286 6.29 20.02 9.09
CA GLU A 286 6.08 20.03 10.54
C GLU A 286 6.35 21.41 11.14
N ARG A 287 7.07 22.29 10.43
CA ARG A 287 7.44 23.63 10.90
C ARG A 287 6.93 24.74 9.98
N GLN A 288 6.67 25.90 10.57
CA GLN A 288 6.17 27.06 9.82
C GLN A 288 7.20 27.58 8.82
N GLU A 289 8.49 27.48 9.15
CA GLU A 289 9.58 27.91 8.27
C GLU A 289 9.69 27.02 7.03
N GLU A 290 9.49 25.70 7.16
CA GLU A 290 9.47 24.75 6.03
C GLU A 290 8.33 25.08 5.05
N LEU A 291 7.12 25.33 5.59
CA LEU A 291 5.97 25.74 4.79
C LEU A 291 6.22 27.04 4.04
N GLU A 292 6.82 28.02 4.72
CA GLU A 292 7.11 29.33 4.14
C GLU A 292 8.17 29.24 3.04
N LEU A 293 9.23 28.44 3.22
CA LEU A 293 10.18 28.17 2.16
C LEU A 293 9.50 27.49 0.96
N CYS A 294 8.72 26.43 1.17
CA CYS A 294 8.00 25.75 0.09
C CYS A 294 7.09 26.72 -0.69
N ARG A 295 6.40 27.63 0.02
CA ARG A 295 5.58 28.68 -0.57
C ARG A 295 6.41 29.64 -1.42
N GLN A 296 7.54 30.13 -0.90
CA GLN A 296 8.47 31.02 -1.61
C GLN A 296 9.08 30.38 -2.85
N LEU A 297 9.40 29.09 -2.78
CA LEU A 297 9.86 28.31 -3.93
C LEU A 297 8.75 28.12 -4.97
N GLY A 298 7.49 28.28 -4.58
CA GLY A 298 6.34 28.18 -5.48
C GLY A 298 5.86 26.75 -5.66
N PHE A 299 5.97 25.92 -4.62
CA PHE A 299 5.31 24.61 -4.58
C PHE A 299 3.79 24.78 -4.73
N ASP A 300 3.13 23.79 -5.34
CA ASP A 300 1.68 23.83 -5.56
C ASP A 300 0.94 23.38 -4.29
N PHE A 301 1.40 22.28 -3.68
CA PHE A 301 0.71 21.63 -2.57
C PHE A 301 1.64 21.27 -1.41
N GLY A 302 1.04 21.00 -0.25
CA GLY A 302 1.76 20.61 0.96
C GLY A 302 0.92 19.71 1.85
N GLN A 303 1.60 18.78 2.52
CA GLN A 303 1.05 17.82 3.46
C GLN A 303 2.01 17.66 4.63
N GLY A 304 1.48 17.50 5.84
CA GLY A 304 2.29 17.30 7.04
C GLY A 304 1.51 17.58 8.30
N TYR A 305 2.07 17.25 9.47
CA TYR A 305 1.36 17.38 10.75
C TYR A 305 1.09 18.84 11.15
N LEU A 306 1.84 19.81 10.60
CA LEU A 306 1.50 21.22 10.74
C LEU A 306 0.16 21.56 10.08
N LEU A 307 -0.14 20.93 8.94
CA LEU A 307 -1.32 21.19 8.10
C LEU A 307 -2.52 20.31 8.48
N GLY A 308 -2.25 19.09 8.95
CA GLY A 308 -3.27 18.18 9.44
C GLY A 308 -2.74 16.76 9.64
N ARG A 309 -3.23 16.11 10.69
CA ARG A 309 -2.92 14.71 10.97
C ARG A 309 -3.92 13.77 10.27
N PRO A 310 -3.50 12.53 9.95
CA PRO A 310 -4.43 11.51 9.47
C PRO A 310 -5.56 11.27 10.48
N ALA A 311 -6.82 11.30 10.01
CA ALA A 311 -8.00 11.04 10.83
C ALA A 311 -9.02 10.17 10.09
N PRO A 312 -9.94 9.45 10.78
CA PRO A 312 -10.94 8.62 10.11
C PRO A 312 -11.75 9.40 9.06
N TYR A 313 -11.99 8.80 7.88
CA TYR A 313 -12.70 9.47 6.79
C TYR A 313 -14.08 10.01 7.19
N ALA A 314 -14.74 9.39 8.16
CA ALA A 314 -16.04 9.82 8.67
C ALA A 314 -16.04 11.26 9.21
N GLN A 315 -14.88 11.78 9.66
CA GLN A 315 -14.74 13.17 10.11
C GLN A 315 -14.73 14.19 8.96
N PHE A 316 -14.54 13.73 7.72
CA PHE A 316 -14.46 14.56 6.52
C PHE A 316 -15.76 14.52 5.69
N ALA A 317 -16.78 13.79 6.16
CA ALA A 317 -18.05 13.68 5.47
C ALA A 317 -18.77 15.03 5.36
N LYS A 318 -19.03 15.46 4.13
CA LYS A 318 -19.84 16.64 3.85
C LYS A 318 -21.32 16.26 3.83
N ALA A 319 -22.18 17.17 4.28
CA ALA A 319 -23.62 17.01 4.09
C ALA A 319 -23.92 16.90 2.59
N GLN A 320 -24.60 15.81 2.19
CA GLN A 320 -25.01 15.55 0.81
C GLN A 320 -26.18 16.44 0.40
#